data_AF-A0A9P6P1K4-F1
#
_entry.id   AF-A0A9P6P1K4-F1
#
_cell.length_a   1.000
_cell.length_b   1.000
_cell.length_c   1.000
_cell.angle_alpha   90.00
_cell.angle_beta   90.00
_cell.angle_gamma   90.00
#
_symmetry.space_group_name_H-M   'P 1'
#
loop_
_entity.id
_entity.type
_entity.pdbx_description
1 polymer ?
#
loop_
_entity_poly.entity_id
_entity_poly.type
_entity_poly.pdbx_seq_one_letter_code
_entity_poly.pdbx_strand_id
1 'polypeptide(L)'
;MEAIEYAHMHLVTDEKQQWAQLIEIAPLIAYTNPQQSGVKHLLAFERRIQLADEVNQTILAQFGIPKETSLERVMKQMALVREELEKNACKEQKMTV
;
A
#
# COMPACT_ATOMS: atom_id res chain seq x y z
N MET A 1 -17.51 -18.31 13.61
CA MET A 1 -17.58 -16.96 14.19
C MET A 1 -18.33 -16.09 13.21
N GLU A 2 -19.43 -15.49 13.63
CA GLU A 2 -20.22 -14.59 12.80
C GLU A 2 -19.56 -13.20 12.73
N ALA A 3 -19.77 -12.46 11.64
CA ALA A 3 -19.05 -11.19 11.39
C ALA A 3 -19.28 -10.12 12.47
N ILE A 4 -20.48 -10.09 13.07
CA ILE A 4 -20.85 -9.18 14.15
C ILE A 4 -20.11 -9.53 15.44
N GLU A 5 -20.00 -10.81 15.76
CA GLU A 5 -19.28 -11.30 16.94
C GLU A 5 -17.79 -10.97 16.84
N TYR A 6 -17.19 -11.19 15.66
CA TYR A 6 -15.81 -10.80 15.39
C TYR A 6 -15.59 -9.28 15.57
N ALA A 7 -16.52 -8.46 15.07
CA ALA A 7 -16.42 -7.01 15.18
C ALA A 7 -16.42 -6.52 16.63
N HIS A 8 -17.32 -7.06 17.47
CA HIS A 8 -17.35 -6.72 18.89
C HIS A 8 -16.08 -7.14 19.64
N MET A 9 -15.50 -8.29 19.29
CA MET A 9 -14.34 -8.83 20.00
C MET A 9 -13.01 -8.18 19.59
N HIS A 10 -12.88 -7.73 18.35
CA HIS A 10 -11.59 -7.32 17.79
C HIS A 10 -11.54 -5.93 17.16
N LEU A 11 -12.69 -5.35 16.80
CA LEU A 11 -12.71 -4.08 16.06
C LEU A 11 -13.15 -2.91 16.94
N VAL A 12 -13.97 -3.13 17.97
CA VAL A 12 -14.41 -2.08 18.91
C VAL A 12 -13.23 -1.64 19.78
N THR A 13 -12.79 -0.40 19.59
CA THR A 13 -11.68 0.22 20.34
C THR A 13 -12.08 1.63 20.78
N ASP A 14 -11.46 2.18 21.83
CA ASP A 14 -11.86 3.49 22.39
C ASP A 14 -11.33 4.71 21.59
N GLU A 15 -10.55 4.46 20.53
CA GLU A 15 -9.90 5.53 19.76
C GLU A 15 -10.81 6.11 18.69
N LYS A 16 -11.11 7.41 18.77
CA LYS A 16 -11.99 8.14 17.82
C LYS A 16 -11.63 7.95 16.34
N GLN A 17 -10.34 7.79 16.03
CA GLN A 17 -9.89 7.61 14.64
C GLN A 17 -10.21 6.20 14.11
N GLN A 18 -10.21 5.19 14.98
CA GLN A 18 -10.57 3.81 14.65
C GLN A 18 -12.10 3.66 14.55
N TRP A 19 -12.85 4.44 15.32
CA TRP A 19 -14.32 4.55 15.18
C TRP A 19 -14.78 5.01 13.80
N ALA A 20 -14.07 5.95 13.17
CA ALA A 20 -14.40 6.40 11.81
C ALA A 20 -14.24 5.27 10.79
N GLN A 21 -13.17 4.48 10.91
CA GLN A 21 -12.90 3.33 10.04
C GLN A 21 -13.92 2.20 10.28
N LEU A 22 -14.30 1.96 11.54
CA LEU A 22 -15.38 1.04 11.92
C LEU A 22 -16.71 1.38 11.23
N ILE A 23 -17.08 2.66 11.22
CA ILE A 23 -18.31 3.13 10.57
C ILE A 23 -18.25 2.87 9.06
N GLU A 24 -17.08 3.07 8.44
CA GLU A 24 -16.86 2.83 7.02
C GLU A 24 -17.04 1.35 6.64
N ILE A 25 -16.59 0.42 7.49
CA ILE A 25 -16.69 -1.03 7.25
C ILE A 25 -18.00 -1.65 7.71
N ALA A 26 -18.78 -0.97 8.58
CA ALA A 26 -20.03 -1.48 9.12
C ALA A 26 -21.04 -2.01 8.06
N PRO A 27 -21.19 -1.40 6.86
CA PRO A 27 -22.07 -1.93 5.83
C PRO A 27 -21.59 -3.26 5.23
N LEU A 28 -20.30 -3.64 5.35
CA LEU A 28 -19.84 -4.99 4.98
C LEU A 28 -20.35 -6.06 5.95
N ILE A 29 -20.53 -5.69 7.22
CA ILE A 29 -20.96 -6.58 8.30
C ILE A 29 -22.49 -6.74 8.28
N ALA A 30 -23.21 -5.67 7.96
CA ALA A 30 -24.67 -5.63 8.01
C ALA A 30 -25.36 -6.36 6.84
N TYR A 31 -24.71 -6.50 5.69
CA TYR A 31 -25.29 -7.13 4.50
C TYR A 31 -24.97 -8.63 4.44
N THR A 32 -25.98 -9.44 4.11
CA THR A 32 -25.81 -10.89 3.89
C THR A 32 -24.85 -11.19 2.74
N ASN A 33 -24.83 -10.34 1.71
CA ASN A 33 -23.81 -10.36 0.66
C ASN A 33 -23.03 -9.03 0.66
N PRO A 34 -21.78 -9.04 1.15
CA PRO A 34 -20.94 -7.83 1.26
C PRO A 34 -20.69 -7.11 -0.08
N GLN A 35 -20.78 -7.81 -1.21
CA GLN A 35 -20.61 -7.25 -2.56
C GLN A 35 -21.75 -6.32 -2.98
N GLN A 36 -22.90 -6.44 -2.32
CA GLN A 36 -24.08 -5.59 -2.55
C GLN A 36 -24.07 -4.33 -1.69
N SER A 37 -23.11 -4.21 -0.76
CA SER A 37 -22.97 -3.01 0.07
C SER A 37 -22.49 -1.81 -0.77
N GLY A 38 -22.82 -0.60 -0.31
CA GLY A 38 -22.30 0.64 -0.89
C GLY A 38 -20.77 0.78 -0.80
N VAL A 39 -20.12 -0.06 0.02
CA VAL A 39 -18.68 -0.06 0.30
C VAL A 39 -17.96 -1.27 -0.28
N LYS A 40 -18.54 -1.94 -1.29
CA LYS A 40 -17.93 -3.09 -1.99
C LYS A 40 -16.52 -2.84 -2.53
N HIS A 41 -16.15 -1.59 -2.76
CA HIS A 41 -14.80 -1.19 -3.20
C HIS A 41 -13.72 -1.60 -2.17
N LEU A 42 -14.08 -1.73 -0.90
CA LEU A 42 -13.20 -2.25 0.15
C LEU A 42 -12.83 -3.73 -0.05
N LEU A 43 -13.64 -4.48 -0.81
CA LEU A 43 -13.40 -5.88 -1.18
C LEU A 43 -12.69 -6.03 -2.53
N ALA A 44 -12.42 -4.93 -3.22
CA ALA A 44 -11.80 -4.94 -4.54
C ALA A 44 -10.41 -5.59 -4.49
N PHE A 45 -9.97 -6.12 -5.63
CA PHE A 45 -8.65 -6.73 -5.73
C PHE A 45 -7.53 -5.72 -5.49
N GLU A 46 -7.69 -4.52 -6.01
CA GLU A 46 -6.76 -3.39 -5.86
C GLU A 46 -6.59 -3.01 -4.39
N ARG A 47 -7.70 -2.96 -3.63
CA ARG A 47 -7.65 -2.68 -2.19
C ARG A 47 -6.89 -3.77 -1.43
N ARG A 48 -7.04 -5.04 -1.82
CA ARG A 48 -6.30 -6.15 -1.21
C ARG A 48 -4.80 -6.07 -1.47
N ILE A 49 -4.39 -5.66 -2.68
CA ILE A 49 -2.97 -5.42 -2.97
C ILE A 49 -2.42 -4.29 -2.09
N GLN A 50 -3.13 -3.17 -2.02
CA GLN A 50 -2.70 -2.03 -1.19
C GLN A 50 -2.54 -2.41 0.28
N LEU A 51 -3.52 -3.12 0.84
CA LEU A 51 -3.45 -3.60 2.23
C LEU A 51 -2.27 -4.56 2.44
N ALA A 52 -2.02 -5.48 1.49
CA ALA A 52 -0.88 -6.37 1.58
C ALA A 52 0.45 -5.60 1.57
N ASP A 53 0.57 -4.57 0.72
CA ASP A 53 1.75 -3.71 0.66
C ASP A 53 1.95 -2.90 1.94
N GLU A 54 0.88 -2.35 2.52
CA GLU A 54 0.91 -1.61 3.79
C GLU A 54 1.34 -2.51 4.96
N VAL A 55 0.76 -3.71 5.06
CA VAL A 55 1.11 -4.70 6.09
C VAL A 55 2.56 -5.15 5.93
N ASN A 56 2.98 -5.49 4.71
CA ASN A 56 4.35 -5.90 4.43
C ASN A 56 5.34 -4.79 4.82
N GLN A 57 5.05 -3.54 4.46
CA GLN A 57 5.89 -2.41 4.84
C GLN A 57 5.98 -2.22 6.36
N THR A 58 4.87 -2.38 7.06
CA THR A 58 4.83 -2.27 8.52
C THR A 58 5.67 -3.36 9.17
N ILE A 59 5.57 -4.60 8.69
CA ILE A 59 6.39 -5.73 9.17
C ILE A 59 7.87 -5.44 8.90
N LEU A 60 8.24 -5.06 7.67
CA LEU A 60 9.62 -4.75 7.31
C LEU A 60 10.20 -3.64 8.19
N ALA A 61 9.44 -2.56 8.41
CA ALA A 61 9.84 -1.44 9.27
C ALA A 61 10.05 -1.89 10.73
N GLN A 62 9.16 -2.73 11.26
CA GLN A 62 9.28 -3.27 12.63
C GLN A 62 10.57 -4.07 12.84
N PHE A 63 11.06 -4.74 11.80
CA PHE A 63 12.33 -5.49 11.83
C PHE A 63 13.54 -4.69 11.32
N GLY A 64 13.37 -3.40 11.00
CA GLY A 64 14.44 -2.57 10.44
C GLY A 64 14.90 -2.99 9.05
N ILE A 65 14.08 -3.75 8.32
CA ILE A 65 14.37 -4.25 6.98
C ILE A 65 13.92 -3.19 5.97
N PRO A 66 14.77 -2.80 5.00
CA PRO A 66 14.37 -1.85 3.97
C PRO A 66 13.26 -2.44 3.08
N LYS A 67 12.34 -1.58 2.63
CA LYS A 67 11.26 -1.94 1.69
C LYS A 67 11.79 -2.51 0.37
N GLU A 68 12.94 -1.99 -0.07
CA GLU A 68 13.59 -2.41 -1.30
C GLU A 68 14.78 -3.31 -0.97
N THR A 69 14.90 -4.38 -1.73
CA THR A 69 16.07 -5.24 -1.68
C THR A 69 17.32 -4.48 -2.14
N SER A 70 18.49 -4.93 -1.70
CA SER A 70 19.76 -4.35 -2.15
C SER A 70 19.92 -4.42 -3.67
N LEU A 71 19.40 -5.47 -4.31
CA LEU A 71 19.44 -5.62 -5.76
C LEU A 71 18.58 -4.55 -6.46
N GLU A 72 17.34 -4.35 -6.02
CA GLU A 72 16.45 -3.31 -6.58
C GLU A 72 17.08 -1.92 -6.46
N ARG A 73 17.69 -1.62 -5.31
CA ARG A 73 18.40 -0.35 -5.09
C ARG A 73 19.56 -0.17 -6.07
N VAL A 74 20.39 -1.21 -6.26
CA VAL A 74 21.50 -1.18 -7.22
C VAL A 74 20.98 -1.03 -8.65
N MET A 75 19.90 -1.72 -9.02
CA MET A 75 19.29 -1.60 -10.35
C MET A 75 18.76 -0.18 -10.61
N LYS A 76 18.08 0.43 -9.63
CA LYS A 76 17.62 1.83 -9.72
C LYS A 76 18.78 2.81 -9.86
N GLN A 77 19.83 2.63 -9.05
CA GLN A 77 21.03 3.47 -9.14
C GLN A 77 21.69 3.32 -10.52
N MET A 78 21.80 2.09 -11.04
CA MET A 78 22.35 1.85 -12.37
C MET A 78 21.51 2.53 -13.46
N ALA A 79 20.18 2.46 -13.37
CA ALA A 79 19.29 3.12 -14.32
C ALA A 79 19.49 4.64 -14.31
N LEU A 80 19.53 5.25 -13.13
CA LEU A 80 19.76 6.70 -12.97
C LEU A 80 21.13 7.13 -13.50
N VAL A 81 22.18 6.36 -13.21
CA VAL A 81 23.54 6.66 -13.70
C VAL A 81 23.61 6.58 -15.21
N ARG A 82 22.98 5.57 -15.83
CA ARG A 82 22.91 5.46 -17.30
C ARG A 82 22.19 6.66 -17.91
N GLU A 83 21.04 7.02 -17.37
CA GLU A 83 20.25 8.15 -17.84
C GLU A 83 21.04 9.47 -17.77
N GLU A 84 21.76 9.71 -16.67
CA GLU A 84 22.59 10.92 -16.54
C GLU A 84 23.79 10.92 -17.49
N LEU A 85 24.44 9.78 -17.71
CA LEU A 85 25.54 9.66 -18.68
C LEU A 85 25.06 9.97 -20.11
N GLU A 86 23.89 9.46 -20.52
CA GLU A 86 23.29 9.74 -21.83
C GLU A 86 22.95 11.23 -21.99
N LYS A 87 22.36 11.85 -20.96
CA LYS A 87 22.07 13.30 -20.95
C LYS A 87 23.34 14.13 -21.10
N ASN A 88 24.42 13.75 -20.43
CA ASN A 88 25.68 14.49 -20.49
C ASN A 88 26.37 14.33 -21.85
N ALA A 89 26.38 13.13 -22.43
CA ALA A 89 26.88 12.90 -23.79
C ALA A 89 26.13 13.74 -24.84
N CYS A 90 24.81 13.88 -24.70
CA CYS A 90 24.00 14.74 -25.58
C CYS A 90 24.29 16.24 -25.40
N LYS A 91 24.61 16.68 -24.17
CA LYS A 91 25.00 18.08 -23.89
C LYS A 91 26.38 18.42 -24.46
N GLU A 92 27.35 17.52 -24.36
CA GLU A 92 28.70 17.70 -24.94
C GLU A 92 28.66 17.80 -26.47
N GLN A 93 27.81 17.01 -27.14
CA GLN A 93 27.61 17.12 -28.59
C GLN A 93 27.00 18.47 -29.03
N LYS A 94 26.19 19.13 -28.18
CA LYS A 94 25.59 20.44 -28.49
C LYS A 94 26.52 21.63 -28.25
N MET A 95 27.55 21.49 -27.42
CA MET A 95 28.57 22.55 -27.24
C MET A 95 29.67 22.52 -28.31
N THR A 96 29.77 21.44 -29.07
CA THR A 96 30.82 21.24 -30.08
C THR A 96 30.34 21.60 -31.51
N VAL A 97 29.15 22.20 -31.64
CA VAL A 97 28.54 22.63 -32.91
C VAL A 97 28.34 24.13 -32.92
#